data_AF-A0A966KAM7-F1
#
_entry.id   AF-A0A966KAM7-F1
#
_cell.length_a   1.000
_cell.length_b   1.000
_cell.length_c   1.000
_cell.angle_alpha   90.00
_cell.angle_beta   90.00
_cell.angle_gamma   90.00
#
_symmetry.space_group_name_H-M   'P 1'
#
loop_
_entity.id
_entity.type
_entity.pdbx_description
1 polymer ?
#
loop_
_entity_poly.entity_id
_entity_poly.type
_entity_poly.pdbx_seq_one_letter_code
_entity_poly.pdbx_strand_id
1 'polypeptide(L)'
;MDARQHDGFLSLKSLLPPPSRRGLILMDPSYELKSDYRAVEASLSEALERFATGTYLIWYPVLQRPESKQLIKRLRALSEQFERPWLRAELRIAHSVGEKRLQSSGVWVINPVWTLAPLLERTLPILQRVLGEDTGATFDLETSSPT
;
A
#
# COMPACT_ATOMS: atom_id res chain seq x y z
N MET A 1 -3.95 21.75 -12.96
CA MET A 1 -3.17 20.68 -12.30
C MET A 1 -2.13 21.40 -11.45
N ASP A 2 -2.19 21.26 -10.12
CA ASP A 2 -1.17 21.84 -9.22
C ASP A 2 -0.06 20.80 -9.06
N ALA A 3 1.17 21.18 -9.43
CA ALA A 3 2.34 20.31 -9.37
C ALA A 3 3.45 21.07 -8.62
N ARG A 4 4.01 20.43 -7.60
CA ARG A 4 4.99 21.05 -6.71
C ARG A 4 6.23 20.17 -6.61
N GLN A 5 7.41 20.77 -6.71
CA GLN A 5 8.68 20.08 -6.46
C GLN A 5 9.02 20.18 -4.97
N HIS A 6 8.42 19.32 -4.16
CA HIS A 6 8.60 19.26 -2.71
C HIS A 6 8.68 17.80 -2.25
N ASP A 7 9.17 17.59 -1.02
CA ASP A 7 9.06 16.30 -0.35
C ASP A 7 7.58 15.99 -0.07
N GLY A 8 7.08 14.90 -0.66
CA GLY A 8 5.68 14.49 -0.56
C GLY A 8 5.26 14.10 0.87
N PHE A 9 6.17 13.51 1.66
CA PHE A 9 5.91 13.14 3.05
C PHE A 9 5.72 14.39 3.92
N LEU A 10 6.60 15.39 3.74
CA LEU A 10 6.53 16.64 4.48
C LEU A 10 5.33 17.50 4.08
N SER A 11 4.94 17.44 2.81
CA SER A 11 3.85 18.26 2.26
C SER A 11 2.47 17.72 2.63
N LEU A 12 2.33 16.40 2.80
CA LEU A 12 1.04 15.74 3.01
C LEU A 12 0.23 16.36 4.16
N LYS A 13 0.87 16.62 5.31
CA LYS A 13 0.19 17.20 6.48
C LYS A 13 -0.49 18.55 6.21
N SER A 14 0.07 19.36 5.31
CA SER A 14 -0.49 20.68 4.95
C SER A 14 -1.69 20.59 4.03
N LEU A 15 -1.90 19.43 3.40
CA LEU A 15 -2.97 19.18 2.43
C LEU A 15 -4.17 18.45 3.08
N LEU A 16 -4.06 18.08 4.36
CA LEU A 16 -5.05 17.29 5.08
C LEU A 16 -5.66 18.03 6.28
N PRO A 17 -7.00 17.93 6.50
CA PRO A 17 -7.97 17.33 5.59
C PRO A 17 -8.24 18.23 4.37
N PRO A 18 -8.59 17.66 3.20
CA PRO A 18 -9.00 18.49 2.06
C PRO A 18 -10.33 19.20 2.35
N PRO A 19 -10.62 20.37 1.73
CA PRO A 19 -11.88 21.09 1.92
C PRO A 19 -13.13 20.25 1.60
N SER A 20 -13.03 19.33 0.64
CA SER A 20 -14.09 18.39 0.26
C SER A 20 -14.38 17.31 1.31
N ARG A 21 -13.46 17.11 2.27
CA ARG A 21 -13.43 15.99 3.23
C ARG A 21 -13.52 14.61 2.56
N ARG A 22 -13.13 14.53 1.29
CA ARG A 22 -13.04 13.31 0.49
C ARG A 22 -11.76 13.35 -0.31
N GLY A 23 -10.96 12.29 -0.23
CA GLY A 23 -9.69 12.20 -0.94
C GLY A 23 -9.16 10.78 -1.01
N LEU A 24 -8.42 10.51 -2.08
CA LEU A 24 -7.51 9.37 -2.21
C LEU A 24 -6.09 9.91 -2.05
N ILE A 25 -5.33 9.34 -1.13
CA ILE A 25 -3.92 9.64 -0.91
C ILE A 25 -3.13 8.45 -1.44
N LEU A 26 -2.31 8.66 -2.47
CA LEU A 26 -1.38 7.68 -3.01
C LEU A 26 0.01 7.90 -2.40
N MET A 27 0.60 6.87 -1.81
CA MET A 27 1.97 6.86 -1.30
C MET A 27 2.78 5.81 -2.06
N ASP A 28 3.65 6.25 -2.95
CA ASP A 28 4.47 5.40 -3.82
C ASP A 28 5.93 5.88 -3.82
N PRO A 29 6.69 5.62 -2.74
CA PRO A 29 8.10 5.99 -2.69
C PRO A 29 8.98 4.96 -3.42
N SER A 30 10.21 5.33 -3.75
CA SER A 30 11.15 4.43 -4.45
C SER A 30 11.69 3.29 -3.57
N TYR A 31 11.68 3.45 -2.25
CA TYR A 31 12.24 2.50 -1.26
C TYR A 31 13.75 2.20 -1.45
N GLU A 32 14.48 3.16 -2.01
CA GLU A 32 15.93 3.08 -2.13
C GLU A 32 16.61 3.24 -0.76
N LEU A 33 16.05 4.10 0.10
CA LEU A 33 16.58 4.37 1.43
C LEU A 33 15.78 3.60 2.48
N LYS A 34 16.48 3.12 3.52
CA LYS A 34 15.83 2.49 4.67
C LYS A 34 14.87 3.45 5.40
N SER A 35 15.15 4.75 5.33
CA SER A 35 14.32 5.81 5.89
C SER A 35 12.94 5.88 5.23
N ASP A 36 12.80 5.50 3.95
CA ASP A 36 11.54 5.60 3.22
C ASP A 36 10.44 4.75 3.88
N TYR A 37 10.79 3.56 4.35
CA TYR A 37 9.88 2.68 5.08
C TYR A 37 9.34 3.29 6.37
N ARG A 38 10.17 4.09 7.07
CA ARG A 38 9.78 4.79 8.30
C ARG A 38 9.03 6.09 8.00
N ALA A 39 9.40 6.78 6.92
CA ALA A 39 8.69 7.97 6.47
C ALA A 39 7.24 7.63 6.07
N VAL A 40 7.01 6.52 5.36
CA VAL A 40 5.67 6.03 5.05
C VAL A 40 4.84 5.81 6.31
N GLU A 41 5.40 5.09 7.30
CA GLU A 41 4.73 4.81 8.58
C GLU A 41 4.36 6.10 9.32
N ALA A 42 5.33 7.01 9.49
CA ALA A 42 5.12 8.27 10.20
C ALA A 42 4.10 9.17 9.50
N SER A 43 4.24 9.35 8.18
CA SER A 43 3.31 10.18 7.40
C SER A 43 1.91 9.60 7.36
N LEU A 44 1.76 8.27 7.30
CA LEU A 44 0.44 7.64 7.33
C LEU A 44 -0.23 7.81 8.70
N SER A 45 0.51 7.64 9.80
CA SER A 45 -0.01 7.89 11.15
C SER A 45 -0.52 9.32 11.30
N GLU A 46 0.30 10.32 10.95
CA GLU A 46 -0.10 11.73 11.02
C GLU A 46 -1.29 12.03 10.10
N ALA A 47 -1.33 11.43 8.91
CA ALA A 47 -2.43 11.61 7.98
C ALA A 47 -3.74 11.02 8.52
N LEU A 48 -3.71 9.84 9.16
CA LEU A 48 -4.87 9.21 9.79
C LEU A 48 -5.38 9.99 11.00
N GLU A 49 -4.49 10.60 11.79
CA GLU A 49 -4.88 11.52 12.88
C GLU A 49 -5.64 12.74 12.35
N ARG A 50 -5.21 13.31 11.22
CA ARG A 50 -5.80 14.53 10.64
C ARG A 50 -7.04 14.25 9.80
N PHE A 51 -7.06 13.13 9.07
CA PHE A 51 -8.08 12.80 8.09
C PHE A 51 -8.38 11.30 8.06
N ALA A 52 -9.00 10.81 9.14
CA ALA A 52 -9.30 9.40 9.37
C ALA A 52 -10.22 8.75 8.31
N THR A 53 -11.01 9.53 7.56
CA THR A 53 -11.97 9.03 6.55
C THR A 53 -11.43 9.02 5.13
N GLY A 54 -10.20 9.49 4.90
CA GLY A 54 -9.56 9.41 3.59
C GLY A 54 -9.28 7.97 3.17
N THR A 55 -9.30 7.70 1.86
CA THR A 55 -8.76 6.44 1.34
C THR A 55 -7.25 6.61 1.16
N TYR A 56 -6.46 5.70 1.73
CA TYR A 56 -5.00 5.72 1.59
C TYR A 56 -4.57 4.48 0.81
N LEU A 57 -3.82 4.66 -0.28
CA LEU A 57 -3.24 3.58 -1.06
C LEU A 57 -1.72 3.68 -0.98
N ILE A 58 -1.09 2.68 -0.37
CA ILE A 58 0.35 2.60 -0.22
C ILE A 58 0.85 1.48 -1.12
N TRP A 59 1.63 1.82 -2.13
CA TRP A 59 2.34 0.83 -2.94
C TRP A 59 3.61 0.39 -2.20
N TYR A 60 3.95 -0.90 -2.23
CA TYR A 60 5.18 -1.38 -1.63
C TYR A 60 5.83 -2.53 -2.42
N PRO A 61 7.18 -2.61 -2.45
CA PRO A 61 7.90 -3.73 -2.98
C PRO A 61 8.15 -4.80 -1.91
N VAL A 62 8.06 -6.07 -2.30
CA VAL A 62 8.51 -7.21 -1.49
C VAL A 62 9.92 -7.58 -1.91
N LEU A 63 10.87 -7.30 -1.02
CA LEU A 63 12.30 -7.51 -1.23
C LEU A 63 12.83 -8.49 -0.19
N GLN A 64 13.93 -9.17 -0.49
CA GLN A 64 14.67 -10.00 0.46
C GLN A 64 15.45 -9.14 1.48
N ARG A 65 14.76 -8.24 2.19
CA ARG A 65 15.31 -7.41 3.26
C ARG A 65 14.32 -7.24 4.42
N PRO A 66 14.80 -7.07 5.66
CA PRO A 66 13.92 -6.95 6.83
C PRO A 66 12.94 -5.78 6.76
N GLU A 67 13.35 -4.64 6.21
CA GLU A 67 12.56 -3.40 6.18
C GLU A 67 11.26 -3.56 5.37
N SER A 68 11.33 -4.25 4.23
CA SER A 68 10.17 -4.58 3.39
C SER A 68 9.17 -5.47 4.13
N LYS A 69 9.64 -6.53 4.81
CA LYS A 69 8.79 -7.42 5.62
C LYS A 69 8.17 -6.69 6.82
N GLN A 70 8.90 -5.76 7.42
CA GLN A 70 8.44 -4.99 8.57
C GLN A 70 7.39 -3.95 8.19
N LEU A 71 7.45 -3.37 6.99
CA LEU A 71 6.47 -2.39 6.52
C LEU A 71 5.05 -2.96 6.55
N ILE A 72 4.83 -4.15 6.00
CA ILE A 72 3.50 -4.80 5.98
C ILE A 72 2.96 -4.98 7.41
N LYS A 73 3.81 -5.39 8.35
CA LYS A 73 3.43 -5.55 9.76
C LYS A 73 3.02 -4.21 10.40
N ARG A 74 3.75 -3.13 10.09
CA ARG A 74 3.45 -1.78 10.59
C ARG A 74 2.18 -1.21 9.99
N LEU A 75 1.96 -1.41 8.69
CA LEU A 75 0.73 -0.97 8.02
C LEU A 75 -0.50 -1.66 8.61
N ARG A 76 -0.40 -2.97 8.91
CA ARG A 76 -1.45 -3.69 9.65
C ARG A 76 -1.66 -3.08 11.04
N ALA A 77 -0.59 -2.96 11.83
CA ALA A 77 -0.68 -2.42 13.19
C ALA A 77 -1.28 -1.01 13.22
N LEU A 78 -0.91 -0.12 12.30
CA LEU A 78 -1.52 1.20 12.16
C LEU A 78 -3.00 1.11 11.80
N SER A 79 -3.37 0.26 10.84
CA SER A 79 -4.77 0.12 10.44
C SER A 79 -5.64 -0.38 11.61
N GLU A 80 -5.12 -1.33 12.40
CA GLU A 80 -5.77 -1.84 13.61
C GLU A 80 -5.80 -0.80 14.74
N GLN A 81 -4.70 -0.06 14.97
CA GLN A 81 -4.60 0.99 15.98
C GLN A 81 -5.62 2.12 15.74
N PHE A 82 -5.84 2.51 14.48
CA PHE A 82 -6.83 3.52 14.11
C PHE A 82 -8.23 2.93 13.87
N GLU A 83 -8.40 1.62 14.10
CA GLU A 83 -9.66 0.88 13.91
C GLU A 83 -10.26 1.12 12.52
N ARG A 84 -9.43 1.15 11.47
CA ARG A 84 -9.87 1.40 10.10
C ARG A 84 -9.92 0.10 9.29
N PRO A 85 -10.95 -0.08 8.45
CA PRO A 85 -10.96 -1.20 7.52
C PRO A 85 -9.81 -1.07 6.53
N TRP A 86 -9.23 -2.19 6.15
CA TRP A 86 -8.10 -2.25 5.23
C TRP A 86 -8.18 -3.44 4.27
N LEU A 87 -7.45 -3.34 3.18
CA LEU A 87 -7.26 -4.39 2.17
C LEU A 87 -5.79 -4.43 1.76
N ARG A 88 -5.24 -5.63 1.61
CA ARG A 88 -3.94 -5.88 0.99
C ARG A 88 -4.13 -6.69 -0.27
N ALA A 89 -3.55 -6.24 -1.37
CA ALA A 89 -3.41 -7.04 -2.59
C ALA A 89 -1.95 -7.10 -3.00
N GLU A 90 -1.42 -8.30 -3.21
CA GLU A 90 -0.03 -8.53 -3.60
C GLU A 90 0.02 -9.45 -4.83
N LEU A 91 0.89 -9.13 -5.79
CA LEU A 91 1.12 -9.93 -6.99
C LEU A 91 2.60 -10.29 -7.12
N ARG A 92 2.84 -11.58 -7.35
CA ARG A 92 4.12 -12.16 -7.76
C ARG A 92 4.00 -12.65 -9.20
N ILE A 93 4.91 -12.24 -10.06
CA ILE A 93 4.92 -12.65 -11.48
C ILE A 93 5.89 -13.81 -11.76
N ALA A 94 6.88 -14.03 -10.91
CA ALA A 94 7.88 -15.09 -11.08
C ALA A 94 8.41 -15.59 -9.74
N HIS A 95 8.98 -16.80 -9.71
CA HIS A 95 9.65 -17.38 -8.55
C HIS A 95 11.12 -16.98 -8.48
N SER A 96 11.40 -15.77 -8.01
CA SER A 96 12.77 -15.22 -7.96
C SER A 96 13.56 -15.63 -6.69
N VAL A 97 13.59 -16.92 -6.35
CA VAL A 97 14.27 -17.39 -5.13
C VAL A 97 15.77 -17.10 -5.19
N GLY A 98 16.26 -16.43 -4.14
CA GLY A 98 17.69 -16.11 -3.97
C GLY A 98 18.16 -14.86 -4.71
N GLU A 99 17.32 -14.23 -5.54
CA GLU A 99 17.67 -12.98 -6.20
C GLU A 99 17.45 -11.78 -5.28
N LYS A 100 18.40 -10.82 -5.29
CA LYS A 100 18.24 -9.51 -4.63
C LYS A 100 17.31 -8.56 -5.42
N ARG A 101 16.32 -9.11 -6.13
CA ARG A 101 15.36 -8.39 -6.97
C ARG A 101 13.99 -8.33 -6.29
N LEU A 102 13.08 -7.58 -6.91
CA LEU A 102 11.67 -7.53 -6.54
C LEU A 102 11.06 -8.94 -6.60
N GLN A 103 10.58 -9.45 -5.47
CA GLN A 103 9.97 -10.78 -5.35
C GLN A 103 8.47 -10.74 -5.64
N SER A 104 7.83 -9.64 -5.28
CA SER A 104 6.43 -9.31 -5.53
C SER A 104 6.25 -7.81 -5.24
N SER A 105 5.13 -7.25 -5.63
CA SER A 105 4.72 -5.92 -5.18
C SER A 105 3.26 -5.95 -4.77
N GLY A 106 2.87 -5.04 -3.89
CA GLY A 106 1.51 -4.99 -3.41
C GLY A 106 1.07 -3.57 -3.10
N VAL A 107 -0.22 -3.48 -2.83
CA VAL A 107 -0.87 -2.28 -2.33
C VAL A 107 -1.52 -2.57 -1.00
N TRP A 108 -1.35 -1.67 -0.05
CA TRP A 108 -2.09 -1.62 1.19
C TRP A 108 -3.07 -0.46 1.11
N VAL A 109 -4.35 -0.75 1.30
CA VAL A 109 -5.44 0.22 1.16
C VAL A 109 -6.15 0.36 2.50
N ILE A 110 -6.19 1.56 3.06
CA ILE A 110 -7.01 1.89 4.24
C ILE A 110 -8.27 2.63 3.79
N ASN A 111 -9.41 2.33 4.41
CA ASN A 111 -10.74 2.75 3.98
C ASN A 111 -10.98 2.43 2.49
N PRO A 112 -10.83 1.16 2.07
CA PRO A 112 -11.07 0.78 0.68
C PRO A 112 -12.53 1.03 0.31
N VAL A 113 -12.76 1.43 -0.95
CA VAL A 113 -14.12 1.46 -1.50
C VAL A 113 -14.66 0.03 -1.58
N TRP A 114 -15.94 -0.16 -1.25
CA TRP A 114 -16.56 -1.49 -1.15
C TRP A 114 -16.50 -2.31 -2.44
N THR A 115 -16.40 -1.66 -3.61
CA THR A 115 -16.26 -2.32 -4.90
C THR A 115 -14.85 -2.85 -5.17
N LEU A 116 -13.84 -2.42 -4.41
CA LEU A 116 -12.45 -2.75 -4.69
C LEU A 116 -12.13 -4.22 -4.45
N ALA A 117 -12.59 -4.81 -3.33
CA ALA A 117 -12.32 -6.22 -3.04
C ALA A 117 -12.95 -7.15 -4.10
N PRO A 118 -14.25 -7.03 -4.46
CA PRO A 118 -14.85 -7.85 -5.51
C PRO A 118 -14.21 -7.63 -6.89
N LEU A 119 -13.71 -6.41 -7.17
CA LEU A 119 -12.99 -6.14 -8.40
C LEU A 119 -11.63 -6.86 -8.43
N LEU A 120 -10.89 -6.84 -7.32
CA LEU A 120 -9.59 -7.51 -7.21
C LEU A 120 -9.72 -9.03 -7.22
N GLU A 121 -10.73 -9.60 -6.57
CA GLU A 121 -11.06 -11.04 -6.63
C GLU A 121 -11.22 -11.53 -8.08
N ARG A 122 -11.81 -10.69 -8.94
CA ARG A 122 -12.04 -11.02 -10.36
C ARG A 122 -10.82 -10.75 -11.24
N THR A 123 -10.02 -9.73 -10.91
CA THR A 123 -8.94 -9.25 -11.79
C THR A 123 -7.57 -9.85 -11.45
N LEU A 124 -7.26 -10.13 -10.18
CA LEU A 124 -5.97 -10.71 -9.78
C LEU A 124 -5.67 -12.07 -10.45
N PRO A 125 -6.62 -13.01 -10.60
CA PRO A 125 -6.37 -14.24 -11.37
C PRO A 125 -6.03 -13.99 -12.84
N ILE A 126 -6.66 -12.97 -13.44
CA ILE A 126 -6.37 -12.57 -14.83
C ILE A 126 -4.96 -11.97 -14.92
N LEU A 127 -4.60 -11.09 -13.98
CA LEU A 127 -3.28 -10.49 -13.91
C LEU A 127 -2.18 -11.53 -13.71
N GLN A 128 -2.38 -12.48 -12.78
CA GLN A 128 -1.46 -13.62 -12.58
C GLN A 128 -1.25 -14.40 -13.87
N ARG A 129 -2.32 -14.71 -14.62
CA ARG A 129 -2.23 -15.47 -15.87
C ARG A 129 -1.55 -14.70 -16.99
N VAL A 130 -1.79 -13.39 -17.10
CA VAL A 130 -1.29 -12.55 -18.22
C VAL A 130 0.13 -12.08 -17.97
N LEU A 131 0.47 -11.75 -16.73
CA LEU A 131 1.76 -11.18 -16.34
C LEU A 131 2.72 -12.23 -15.77
N GLY A 132 2.23 -13.42 -15.43
CA GLY A 132 3.04 -14.50 -14.89
C GLY A 132 4.08 -14.99 -15.89
N GLU A 133 5.34 -15.05 -15.46
CA GLU A 133 6.48 -15.50 -16.26
C GLU A 133 6.80 -16.98 -16.03
N ASP A 134 6.39 -17.54 -14.88
CA ASP A 134 6.61 -18.94 -14.52
C ASP A 134 5.50 -19.52 -13.63
N THR A 135 5.66 -20.78 -13.23
CA THR A 135 4.71 -21.51 -12.38
C THR A 135 4.63 -21.00 -10.94
N GLY A 136 5.52 -20.11 -10.52
CA GLY A 136 5.48 -19.47 -9.20
C GLY A 136 4.84 -18.08 -9.19
N ALA A 137 4.29 -17.63 -10.32
CA ALA A 137 3.36 -16.51 -10.34
C ALA A 137 2.18 -16.80 -9.41
N THR A 138 1.86 -15.87 -8.52
CA THR A 138 0.78 -16.02 -7.53
C THR A 138 0.28 -14.65 -7.08
N PHE A 139 -0.88 -14.60 -6.46
CA PHE A 139 -1.38 -13.39 -5.82
C PHE A 139 -1.90 -13.70 -4.42
N ASP A 140 -1.98 -12.67 -3.60
CA ASP A 140 -2.61 -12.71 -2.29
C ASP A 140 -3.57 -11.53 -2.16
N LEU A 141 -4.77 -11.79 -1.64
CA LEU A 141 -5.78 -10.78 -1.37
C LEU A 141 -6.29 -11.01 0.06
N GLU A 142 -6.09 -10.02 0.91
CA GLU A 142 -6.49 -10.07 2.30
C GLU A 142 -7.28 -8.81 2.66
N THR A 143 -8.35 -8.94 3.43
CA THR A 143 -9.16 -7.82 3.91
C THR A 143 -9.33 -7.92 5.41
N SER A 144 -9.37 -6.78 6.11
CA SER A 144 -9.91 -6.76 7.47
C SER A 144 -11.36 -7.22 7.43
N SER A 145 -11.78 -8.09 8.35
CA SER A 145 -13.19 -8.48 8.49
C SER A 145 -14.09 -7.24 8.53
N PRO A 146 -15.28 -7.27 7.90
CA PRO A 146 -16.23 -6.17 8.01
C PRO A 146 -16.66 -6.05 9.47
N THR A 147 -16.46 -4.87 10.06
CA THR A 147 -17.11 -4.46 11.31
C THR A 147 -18.60 -4.23 11.10
#